data_AF-A0AAV2BMM1-F1
#
_entry.id   AF-A0AAV2BMM1-F1
#
_cell.length_a   1.000
_cell.length_b   1.000
_cell.length_c   1.000
_cell.angle_alpha   90.00
_cell.angle_beta   90.00
_cell.angle_gamma   90.00
#
_symmetry.space_group_name_H-M   'P 1'
#
loop_
_entity.id
_entity.type
_entity.pdbx_description
1 polymer ?
#
loop_
_entity_poly.entity_id
_entity_poly.type
_entity_poly.pdbx_seq_one_letter_code
_entity_poly.pdbx_strand_id
1 'polypeptide(L)' 'HIGLYARRPVRCVPLTTIHCRLRLAWSREHALWTPQQWSCVMFSDESRFSSQSDSRRTFIWRAPGTRYH' A
#
# COMPACT_ATOMS: atom_id res chain seq x y z
N HIS A 1 28.62 -14.85 -11.50
CA HIS A 1 27.19 -15.21 -11.58
C HIS A 1 26.37 -13.98 -11.22
N ILE A 2 25.50 -13.49 -12.11
CA ILE A 2 24.62 -12.35 -11.80
C ILE A 2 23.55 -12.90 -10.85
N GLY A 3 23.62 -12.55 -9.55
CA GLY A 3 22.77 -13.10 -8.49
C GLY A 3 21.31 -12.62 -8.56
N LEU A 4 20.57 -13.08 -9.56
CA LEU A 4 19.15 -12.75 -9.73
C LEU A 4 18.29 -13.39 -8.63
N TYR A 5 17.26 -12.68 -8.19
CA TYR A 5 16.27 -13.18 -7.23
C TYR A 5 14.85 -12.79 -7.63
N ALA A 6 13.88 -13.64 -7.28
CA ALA A 6 12.48 -13.43 -7.58
C ALA A 6 11.85 -12.37 -6.64
N ARG A 7 11.03 -11.47 -7.20
CA ARG A 7 10.27 -10.45 -6.45
C ARG A 7 8.85 -10.33 -6.95
N ARG A 8 7.91 -10.05 -6.03
CA ARG A 8 6.56 -9.61 -6.41
C ARG A 8 6.59 -8.13 -6.81
N PRO A 9 6.05 -7.75 -7.97
CA PRO A 9 5.89 -6.35 -8.34
C PRO A 9 4.99 -5.62 -7.33
N VAL A 10 5.31 -4.36 -7.07
CA VAL A 10 4.45 -3.49 -6.28
C VAL A 10 3.28 -3.05 -7.17
N ARG A 11 2.06 -3.11 -6.66
CA ARG A 11 0.91 -2.42 -7.26
C ARG A 11 0.61 -1.20 -6.42
N CYS A 12 0.82 -0.03 -7.01
CA CYS A 12 0.37 1.24 -6.46
C CYS A 12 -0.81 1.73 -7.29
N VAL A 13 -1.90 2.12 -6.63
CA VAL A 13 -2.94 2.91 -7.30
C VAL A 13 -2.39 4.33 -7.42
N PRO A 14 -2.25 4.90 -8.63
CA PRO A 14 -1.76 6.26 -8.79
C PRO A 14 -2.69 7.22 -8.04
N LEU A 15 -2.13 8.02 -7.14
CA LEU A 15 -2.87 9.08 -6.48
C LEU A 15 -2.79 10.34 -7.34
N THR A 16 -3.92 11.01 -7.53
CA THR A 16 -3.92 12.36 -8.09
C THR A 16 -3.27 13.33 -7.11
N THR A 17 -2.77 14.46 -7.60
CA THR A 17 -2.21 15.53 -6.76
C THR A 17 -3.19 15.98 -5.67
N ILE A 18 -4.50 15.97 -5.98
CA ILE A 18 -5.56 16.31 -5.02
C ILE A 18 -5.64 15.25 -3.91
N HIS A 19 -5.68 13.97 -4.27
CA HIS A 19 -5.70 12.88 -3.28
C HIS A 19 -4.46 12.92 -2.37
N CYS A 20 -3.28 13.24 -2.91
CA CYS A 20 -2.06 13.40 -2.11
C CYS A 20 -2.20 14.51 -1.06
N ARG A 21 -2.72 15.68 -1.46
CA ARG A 21 -2.90 16.82 -0.55
C ARG A 21 -3.93 16.51 0.54
N LEU A 22 -5.06 15.93 0.18
CA LEU A 22 -6.13 15.59 1.12
C LEU A 22 -5.66 14.55 2.15
N ARG A 23 -4.97 13.49 1.70
CA ARG A 23 -4.41 12.50 2.61
C ARG A 23 -3.39 13.11 3.57
N LEU A 24 -2.50 13.97 3.07
CA LEU A 24 -1.51 14.65 3.93
C LEU A 24 -2.17 15.57 4.96
N ALA A 25 -3.20 16.34 4.56
CA ALA A 25 -3.94 17.20 5.47
C ALA A 25 -4.62 16.39 6.58
N TRP A 26 -5.33 15.32 6.21
CA TRP A 26 -5.99 14.42 7.15
C TRP A 26 -4.99 13.80 8.14
N SER A 27 -3.85 13.30 7.64
CA SER A 27 -2.80 12.72 8.50
C SER A 27 -2.23 13.75 9.48
N ARG A 28 -2.04 15.01 9.08
CA ARG A 28 -1.53 16.07 9.96
C ARG A 28 -2.54 16.44 11.04
N GLU A 29 -3.81 16.56 10.67
CA GLU A 29 -4.90 16.87 11.60
C GLU A 29 -5.05 15.80 12.69
N HIS A 30 -4.84 14.53 12.34
CA HIS A 30 -5.02 13.39 13.24
C HIS A 30 -3.70 12.85 13.82
N ALA A 31 -2.57 13.51 13.56
CA ALA A 31 -1.24 13.02 13.95
C ALA A 31 -1.04 12.87 15.46
N LEU A 32 -1.73 13.71 16.25
CA LEU A 32 -1.61 13.75 17.71
C LEU A 32 -2.84 13.17 18.41
N TRP A 33 -3.71 12.47 17.68
CA TRP A 33 -4.86 11.83 18.30
C TRP A 33 -4.45 10.77 19.32
N THR A 34 -5.09 10.81 20.48
CA THR A 34 -4.87 9.85 21.57
C THR A 34 -5.56 8.51 21.26
N PRO A 35 -5.13 7.41 21.91
CA PRO A 35 -5.81 6.12 21.77
C PRO A 35 -7.32 6.19 22.08
N GLN A 36 -7.72 7.03 23.04
CA GLN A 36 -9.13 7.21 23.40
C GLN A 36 -9.91 7.89 22.27
N GLN A 37 -9.32 8.88 21.57
CA GLN A 37 -9.94 9.49 20.40
C GLN A 37 -10.10 8.49 19.26
N TRP A 38 -9.09 7.65 19.02
CA TRP A 38 -9.20 6.55 18.04
C TRP A 38 -10.27 5.53 18.41
N SER A 39 -10.47 5.25 19.70
CA SER A 39 -11.47 4.27 20.16
C SER A 39 -12.91 4.65 19.85
N CYS A 40 -13.18 5.94 19.61
CA CYS A 40 -14.50 6.45 19.23
C CYS A 40 -14.77 6.34 17.72
N VAL A 41 -13.78 5.95 16.89
CA VAL A 41 -13.95 5.83 15.44
C VAL A 41 -14.40 4.42 15.07
N MET A 42 -15.55 4.32 14.39
CA MET A 42 -16.00 3.08 13.78
C MET A 42 -15.50 3.01 12.33
N PHE A 43 -14.59 2.08 12.04
CA PHE A 43 -14.11 1.81 10.69
C PHE A 43 -14.97 0.73 10.02
N SER A 44 -15.30 0.91 8.74
CA SER A 44 -15.97 -0.07 7.91
C SER A 44 -15.35 -0.12 6.51
N ASP A 45 -15.27 -1.32 5.93
CA ASP A 45 -14.97 -1.55 4.52
C ASP A 45 -15.65 -2.83 4.01
N GLU A 46 -15.68 -3.00 2.70
CA GLU A 46 -15.98 -4.27 2.04
C GLU A 46 -14.71 -4.95 1.53
N SER A 47 -14.52 -6.20 1.95
CA SER A 47 -13.40 -7.04 1.51
C SER A 47 -13.88 -8.24 0.68
N ARG A 48 -13.13 -8.58 -0.37
CA ARG A 48 -13.41 -9.74 -1.23
C ARG A 48 -12.58 -10.95 -0.78
N PHE A 49 -13.23 -12.07 -0.51
CA PHE A 49 -12.58 -13.35 -0.20
C PHE A 49 -12.78 -14.35 -1.34
N SER A 50 -11.72 -15.04 -1.74
CA SER A 50 -11.75 -16.05 -2.81
C SER A 50 -10.83 -17.22 -2.48
N SER A 51 -11.20 -18.41 -2.96
CA SER A 51 -10.45 -19.66 -2.71
C SER A 51 -9.05 -19.67 -3.35
N GLN A 52 -8.88 -18.93 -4.45
CA GLN A 52 -7.59 -18.76 -5.14
C GLN A 52 -7.27 -17.27 -5.26
N SER A 53 -6.00 -16.89 -5.11
CA SER A 53 -5.60 -15.49 -5.19
C SER A 53 -5.88 -14.89 -6.57
N ASP A 54 -6.70 -13.84 -6.60
CA ASP A 54 -6.96 -13.05 -7.81
C ASP A 54 -5.83 -12.05 -8.13
N SER A 55 -4.74 -12.08 -7.37
CA SER A 55 -3.73 -11.02 -7.40
C SER A 55 -3.13 -10.81 -8.78
N ARG A 56 -3.17 -11.82 -9.67
CA ARG A 56 -2.54 -11.82 -11.01
C ARG A 56 -1.10 -11.30 -10.97
N ARG A 57 -0.42 -11.42 -9.82
CA ARG A 57 0.95 -10.93 -9.62
C ARG A 57 1.92 -12.04 -9.98
N THR A 58 2.55 -11.93 -11.14
CA THR A 58 3.66 -12.79 -11.52
C THR A 58 4.95 -12.31 -10.87
N PHE A 59 5.80 -13.25 -10.44
CA PHE A 59 7.13 -12.91 -9.94
C PHE A 59 8.00 -12.42 -11.10
N ILE A 60 8.82 -11.39 -10.85
CA ILE A 60 9.85 -10.91 -11.76
C ILE A 60 11.23 -11.22 -11.19
N TRP A 61 12.18 -11.56 -12.04
CA TRP A 61 13.58 -11.78 -11.66
C TRP A 61 14.34 -10.46 -11.71
N ARG A 62 15.06 -10.10 -10.64
CA ARG A 62 15.80 -8.83 -10.55
C ARG A 62 17.24 -9.03 -10.11
N ALA A 63 18.13 -8.19 -10.61
CA ALA A 63 19.49 -8.10 -10.12
C ALA A 63 19.55 -7.36 -8.77
N PRO A 64 20.59 -7.61 -7.96
CA PRO A 64 20.84 -6.85 -6.74
C PRO A 64 21.00 -5.35 -7.06
N GLY A 65 20.40 -4.47 -6.24
CA GLY A 65 20.57 -3.01 -6.36
C GLY A 65 19.63 -2.27 -7.31
N THR A 66 18.78 -2.93 -8.10
CA THR A 66 17.83 -2.22 -8.99
C THR A 66 16.64 -1.65 -8.20
N ARG A 67 16.43 -0.31 -8.25
CA ARG A 67 15.31 0.38 -7.58
C ARG A 67 13.97 0.18 -8.31
N TYR A 68 12.87 0.51 -7.64
CA TYR A 68 11.52 0.51 -8.22
C TYR A 68 11.41 1.62 -9.29
N HIS A 69 10.91 1.26 -10.47
CA HIS A 69 10.35 2.19 -11.45
C HIS A 69 8.88 1.82 -11.61
#